data_AF-A0A3C0T7I8-F1
#
_entry.id   AF-A0A3C0T7I8-F1
#
_cell.length_a   1.000
_cell.length_b   1.000
_cell.length_c   1.000
_cell.angle_alpha   90.00
_cell.angle_beta   90.00
_cell.angle_gamma   90.00
#
_symmetry.space_group_name_H-M   'P 1'
#
loop_
_entity.id
_entity.type
_entity.pdbx_description
1 polymer ?
#
loop_
_entity_poly.entity_id
_entity_poly.type
_entity_poly.pdbx_seq_one_letter_code
_entity_poly.pdbx_strand_id
1 'polypeptide(L)'
;MTADRDIVFVPIGINYDHVLEDSNLIAMADESYSKGTWRHTRDVLRFIGSNLFASAEAKLSRYGYASVNFGVPLSARDYCERTGQEFRRLEKEFRFQHVEKLAEQLLEAIRHVMPILPVPLVATVLEEHETLSAGEVVEKVNESIERLIDSGSAMKLDDKPKESTIRLALGLLTERDILRVEDNRFRINEDSKNLVQYYANSIRQ
;
A
#
# COMPACT_ATOMS: atom_id res chain seq x y z
N MET A 1 -26.53 12.49 -37.11
CA MET A 1 -26.55 12.25 -35.65
C MET A 1 -25.14 11.90 -35.23
N THR A 2 -24.36 12.83 -34.73
CA THR A 2 -23.09 12.50 -34.06
C THR A 2 -23.46 11.76 -32.79
N ALA A 3 -23.20 10.45 -32.75
CA ALA A 3 -23.30 9.69 -31.51
C ALA A 3 -22.46 10.41 -30.46
N ASP A 4 -23.12 10.91 -29.41
CA ASP A 4 -22.45 11.58 -28.31
C ASP A 4 -21.40 10.62 -27.75
N ARG A 5 -20.16 11.07 -27.58
CA ARG A 5 -19.08 10.18 -27.11
C ARG A 5 -19.31 9.88 -25.63
N ASP A 6 -19.26 8.61 -25.28
CA ASP A 6 -19.34 8.22 -23.88
C ASP A 6 -18.02 8.51 -23.15
N ILE A 7 -18.13 8.86 -21.87
CA ILE A 7 -16.99 9.04 -20.97
C ILE A 7 -16.96 7.81 -20.08
N VAL A 8 -15.87 7.05 -20.16
CA VAL A 8 -15.68 5.83 -19.36
C VAL A 8 -14.58 6.08 -18.35
N PHE A 9 -14.89 5.88 -17.07
CA PHE A 9 -13.94 5.93 -15.97
C PHE A 9 -13.43 4.52 -15.69
N VAL A 10 -12.11 4.34 -15.66
CA VAL A 10 -11.49 3.04 -15.32
C VAL A 10 -10.89 3.17 -13.91
N PRO A 11 -11.43 2.48 -12.89
CA PRO A 11 -10.81 2.47 -11.56
C PRO A 11 -9.48 1.73 -11.62
N ILE A 12 -8.42 2.37 -11.12
CA ILE A 12 -7.09 1.80 -11.07
C ILE A 12 -6.53 2.05 -9.68
N GLY A 13 -6.16 0.98 -8.98
CA GLY A 13 -5.42 1.04 -7.72
C GLY A 13 -3.98 0.64 -7.97
N ILE A 14 -3.03 1.45 -7.51
CA ILE A 14 -1.59 1.16 -7.59
C ILE A 14 -1.02 1.28 -6.19
N ASN A 15 -0.22 0.31 -5.78
CA ASN A 15 0.47 0.34 -4.51
C ASN A 15 1.90 -0.18 -4.65
N TYR A 16 2.77 0.24 -3.73
CA TYR A 16 4.17 -0.16 -3.65
C TYR A 16 4.54 -0.44 -2.18
N ASP A 17 5.32 -1.50 -1.93
CA ASP A 17 5.83 -1.82 -0.59
C ASP A 17 6.75 -0.73 -0.03
N HIS A 18 7.19 0.18 -0.89
CA HIS A 18 8.13 1.21 -0.52
C HIS A 18 7.99 2.46 -1.39
N VAL A 19 7.68 3.59 -0.77
CA VAL A 19 7.95 4.92 -1.32
C VAL A 19 9.16 5.47 -0.59
N LEU A 20 10.18 5.96 -1.31
CA LEU A 20 11.36 6.62 -0.72
C LEU A 20 10.99 7.80 0.22
N GLU A 21 9.74 8.25 0.15
CA GLU A 21 9.17 9.38 0.87
C GLU A 21 8.58 8.98 2.23
N ASP A 22 8.30 7.69 2.52
CA ASP A 22 7.56 7.29 3.73
C ASP A 22 8.27 7.71 5.03
N SER A 23 9.60 7.56 5.08
CA SER A 23 10.41 8.00 6.22
C SER A 23 10.47 9.53 6.35
N ASN A 24 10.35 10.27 5.24
CA ASN A 24 10.40 11.72 5.24
C ASN A 24 9.01 12.32 5.56
N LEU A 25 7.92 11.73 5.07
CA LEU A 25 6.54 12.16 5.36
C LEU A 25 6.21 12.01 6.85
N ILE A 26 6.63 10.90 7.48
CA ILE A 26 6.46 10.71 8.93
C ILE A 26 7.40 11.63 9.72
N ALA A 27 8.65 11.79 9.27
CA ALA A 27 9.59 12.72 9.90
C ALA A 27 9.12 14.18 9.85
N MET A 28 8.45 14.60 8.76
CA MET A 28 7.90 15.96 8.62
C MET A 28 6.64 16.18 9.45
N ALA A 29 5.97 15.11 9.91
CA ALA A 29 4.85 15.19 10.84
C ALA A 29 5.30 15.36 12.30
N ASP A 30 6.58 15.15 12.62
CA ASP A 30 7.17 15.35 13.94
C ASP A 30 8.02 16.63 13.96
N GLU A 31 7.50 17.71 14.56
CA GLU A 31 8.17 19.03 14.64
C GLU A 31 9.54 18.98 15.36
N SER A 32 9.83 17.90 16.11
CA SER A 32 11.09 17.71 16.84
C SER A 32 12.18 17.01 16.02
N TYR A 33 11.85 16.53 14.81
CA TYR A 33 12.72 15.66 14.04
C TYR A 33 13.87 16.41 13.36
N SER A 34 15.08 16.26 13.91
CA SER A 34 16.33 16.66 13.25
C SER A 34 17.25 15.44 13.11
N LYS A 35 17.43 14.94 11.88
CA LYS A 35 18.47 13.96 11.60
C LYS A 35 19.83 14.64 11.73
N GLY A 36 20.54 14.36 12.83
CA GLY A 36 21.93 14.78 12.99
C GLY A 36 22.79 14.36 11.79
N THR A 37 23.57 15.30 11.27
CA THR A 37 24.32 15.21 10.00
C THR A 37 25.15 13.92 9.91
N TRP A 38 25.70 13.47 11.04
CA TRP A 38 26.53 12.26 11.12
C TRP A 38 25.79 10.95 10.82
N ARG A 39 24.56 10.79 11.32
CA ARG A 39 23.75 9.57 11.07
C ARG A 39 23.37 9.50 9.59
N HIS A 40 22.98 10.64 9.02
CA HIS A 40 22.69 10.76 7.59
C HIS A 40 23.89 10.36 6.72
N THR A 41 25.10 10.88 7.00
CA THR A 41 26.30 10.52 6.23
C THR A 41 26.64 9.03 6.34
N ARG A 42 26.47 8.42 7.52
CA ARG A 42 26.69 6.99 7.71
C ARG A 42 25.70 6.14 6.91
N ASP A 43 24.43 6.53 6.90
CA ASP A 43 23.40 5.78 6.18
C ASP A 43 23.58 5.91 4.66
N VAL A 44 23.99 7.08 4.18
CA VAL A 44 24.39 7.29 2.77
C VAL A 44 25.60 6.44 2.40
N LEU A 45 26.64 6.38 3.23
CA LEU A 45 27.82 5.55 2.97
C LEU A 45 27.49 4.05 3.00
N ARG A 46 26.62 3.60 3.93
CA ARG A 46 26.12 2.22 3.97
C ARG A 46 25.34 1.88 2.71
N PHE A 47 24.48 2.79 2.25
CA PHE A 47 23.69 2.64 1.03
C PHE A 47 24.58 2.56 -0.23
N ILE A 48 25.60 3.41 -0.34
CA ILE A 48 26.56 3.38 -1.45
C ILE A 48 27.34 2.05 -1.42
N GLY A 49 27.86 1.66 -0.26
CA GLY A 49 28.61 0.42 -0.09
C GLY A 49 27.77 -0.82 -0.43
N SER A 50 26.51 -0.87 0.02
CA SER A 50 25.63 -1.99 -0.26
C SER A 50 25.22 -2.06 -1.74
N ASN A 51 25.18 -0.95 -2.46
CA ASN A 51 24.83 -0.90 -3.90
C ASN A 51 25.98 -1.23 -4.85
N LEU A 52 27.23 -1.00 -4.45
CA LEU A 52 28.40 -1.27 -5.31
C LEU A 52 28.69 -2.77 -5.45
N PHE A 53 28.35 -3.59 -4.45
CA PHE A 53 28.69 -5.02 -4.40
C PHE A 53 27.49 -5.98 -4.54
N ALA A 54 26.27 -5.46 -4.70
CA ALA A 54 25.08 -6.31 -4.86
C ALA A 54 24.94 -6.82 -6.31
N SER A 55 24.54 -8.10 -6.46
CA SER A 55 24.14 -8.67 -7.75
C SER A 55 22.90 -7.96 -8.30
N ALA A 56 22.65 -8.06 -9.61
CA ALA A 56 21.46 -7.45 -10.23
C ALA A 56 20.15 -7.96 -9.61
N GLU A 57 20.08 -9.25 -9.24
CA GLU A 57 18.93 -9.83 -8.54
C GLU A 57 18.79 -9.30 -7.10
N ALA A 58 19.91 -9.14 -6.37
CA ALA A 58 19.90 -8.52 -5.04
C ALA A 58 19.57 -7.02 -5.09
N LYS A 59 19.82 -6.34 -6.22
CA LYS A 59 19.38 -4.96 -6.45
C LYS A 59 17.88 -4.89 -6.72
N LEU A 60 17.33 -5.81 -7.51
CA LEU A 60 15.90 -5.87 -7.81
C LEU A 60 15.06 -6.23 -6.57
N SER A 61 15.56 -7.13 -5.73
CA SER A 61 14.87 -7.53 -4.51
C SER A 61 14.71 -6.38 -3.50
N ARG A 62 15.59 -5.37 -3.54
CA ARG A 62 15.59 -4.20 -2.62
C ARG A 62 14.44 -3.24 -2.79
N TYR A 63 13.75 -3.24 -3.92
CA TYR A 63 12.71 -2.26 -4.23
C TYR A 63 11.31 -2.68 -3.75
N GLY A 64 11.17 -3.87 -3.18
CA GLY A 64 9.88 -4.38 -2.71
C GLY A 64 8.96 -4.80 -3.84
N TYR A 65 7.70 -5.05 -3.49
CA TYR A 65 6.66 -5.41 -4.43
C TYR A 65 5.88 -4.18 -4.89
N ALA A 66 5.44 -4.20 -6.16
CA ALA A 66 4.51 -3.25 -6.72
C ALA A 66 3.33 -4.02 -7.29
N SER A 67 2.11 -3.51 -7.09
CA SER A 67 0.93 -4.11 -7.67
C SER A 67 0.01 -3.05 -8.27
N VAL A 68 -0.70 -3.43 -9.32
CA VAL A 68 -1.75 -2.65 -9.96
C VAL A 68 -2.97 -3.53 -10.17
N ASN A 69 -4.13 -3.05 -9.73
CA ASN A 69 -5.40 -3.71 -9.95
C ASN A 69 -6.29 -2.79 -10.79
N PHE A 70 -7.03 -3.41 -11.71
CA PHE A 70 -7.99 -2.73 -12.58
C PHE A 70 -9.41 -3.11 -12.17
N GLY A 71 -10.26 -2.11 -12.03
CA GLY A 71 -11.68 -2.28 -11.72
C GLY A 71 -12.55 -2.44 -12.94
N VAL A 72 -13.83 -2.64 -12.69
CA VAL A 72 -14.85 -2.61 -13.74
C VAL A 72 -15.00 -1.17 -14.23
N PRO A 73 -14.85 -0.90 -15.54
CA PRO A 73 -15.06 0.44 -16.09
C PRO A 73 -16.49 0.93 -15.85
N LEU A 74 -16.64 2.22 -15.51
CA LEU A 74 -17.93 2.88 -15.28
C LEU A 74 -18.23 3.85 -16.41
N SER A 75 -19.37 3.66 -17.09
CA SER A 75 -19.86 4.58 -18.11
C SER A 75 -20.60 5.76 -17.46
N ALA A 76 -20.23 6.98 -17.85
CA ALA A 76 -20.95 8.18 -17.45
C ALA A 76 -22.38 8.20 -18.04
N ARG A 77 -22.56 7.68 -19.27
CA ARG A 77 -23.88 7.53 -19.88
C ARG A 77 -24.75 6.59 -19.06
N ASP A 78 -24.26 5.39 -18.75
CA ASP A 78 -25.03 4.40 -17.98
C ASP A 78 -25.39 4.94 -16.59
N TYR A 79 -24.49 5.70 -15.95
CA TYR A 79 -24.78 6.39 -14.70
C TYR A 79 -25.92 7.41 -14.86
N CYS A 80 -25.88 8.26 -15.89
CA CYS A 80 -26.94 9.23 -16.18
C CYS A 80 -28.29 8.54 -16.40
N GLU A 81 -28.30 7.46 -17.20
CA GLU A 81 -29.51 6.69 -17.49
C GLU A 81 -30.10 6.05 -16.24
N ARG A 82 -29.26 5.44 -15.37
CA ARG A 82 -29.70 4.84 -14.10
C ARG A 82 -30.22 5.85 -13.09
N THR A 83 -29.63 7.04 -13.05
CA THR A 83 -29.98 8.07 -12.05
C THR A 83 -31.04 9.06 -12.57
N GLY A 84 -31.40 8.97 -13.85
CA GLY A 84 -32.29 9.90 -14.53
C GLY A 84 -31.72 11.33 -14.61
N GLN A 85 -30.41 11.49 -14.39
CA GLN A 85 -29.76 12.80 -14.34
C GLN A 85 -29.13 13.13 -15.68
N GLU A 86 -29.39 14.35 -16.16
CA GLU A 86 -28.75 14.87 -17.35
C GLU A 86 -27.93 16.10 -16.96
N PHE A 87 -26.66 15.88 -16.59
CA PHE A 87 -25.77 16.92 -16.04
C PHE A 87 -25.74 18.22 -16.85
N ARG A 88 -25.84 18.12 -18.18
CA ARG A 88 -25.85 19.26 -19.10
C ARG A 88 -27.07 20.18 -18.92
N ARG A 89 -28.19 19.64 -18.46
CA ARG A 89 -29.46 20.36 -18.26
C ARG A 89 -29.68 20.86 -16.83
N LEU A 90 -28.86 20.42 -15.88
CA LEU A 90 -28.93 20.85 -14.49
C LEU A 90 -28.36 22.25 -14.30
N GLU A 91 -28.98 23.07 -13.45
CA GLU A 91 -28.39 24.31 -12.96
C GLU A 91 -27.13 24.02 -12.13
N LYS A 92 -26.22 25.00 -12.06
CA LYS A 92 -24.88 24.83 -11.49
C LYS A 92 -24.89 24.26 -10.07
N GLU A 93 -25.78 24.78 -9.20
CA GLU A 93 -25.85 24.39 -7.79
C GLU A 93 -26.24 22.91 -7.63
N PHE A 94 -27.29 22.47 -8.31
CA PHE A 94 -27.73 21.08 -8.31
C PHE A 94 -26.73 20.15 -9.02
N ARG A 95 -26.04 20.65 -10.05
CA ARG A 95 -25.02 19.87 -10.77
C ARG A 95 -23.88 19.43 -9.85
N PHE A 96 -23.40 20.30 -8.96
CA PHE A 96 -22.33 19.93 -8.02
C PHE A 96 -22.72 18.77 -7.11
N GLN A 97 -23.94 18.79 -6.57
CA GLN A 97 -24.45 17.71 -5.71
C GLN A 97 -24.51 16.36 -6.44
N HIS A 98 -24.87 16.37 -7.73
CA HIS A 98 -24.89 15.14 -8.52
C HIS A 98 -23.50 14.67 -8.96
N VAL A 99 -22.57 15.60 -9.17
CA VAL A 99 -21.16 15.29 -9.46
C VAL A 99 -20.48 14.70 -8.22
N GLU A 100 -20.79 15.21 -7.03
CA GLU A 100 -20.32 14.66 -5.76
C GLU A 100 -20.73 13.20 -5.60
N LYS A 101 -22.00 12.87 -5.85
CA LYS A 101 -22.49 11.47 -5.83
C LYS A 101 -21.77 10.56 -6.84
N LEU A 102 -21.47 11.08 -8.04
CA LEU A 102 -20.66 10.35 -9.02
C LEU A 102 -19.23 10.14 -8.49
N ALA A 103 -18.63 11.18 -7.90
CA ALA A 103 -17.30 11.09 -7.31
C ALA A 103 -17.24 10.08 -6.16
N GLU A 104 -18.24 10.05 -5.28
CA GLU A 104 -18.36 9.03 -4.22
C GLU A 104 -18.41 7.61 -4.79
N GLN A 105 -19.20 7.39 -5.85
CA GLN A 105 -19.25 6.08 -6.51
C GLN A 105 -17.92 5.69 -7.16
N LEU A 106 -17.21 6.65 -7.77
CA LEU A 106 -15.88 6.42 -8.35
C LEU A 106 -14.85 6.11 -7.26
N LEU A 107 -14.88 6.84 -6.14
CA LEU A 107 -14.01 6.60 -4.99
C LEU A 107 -14.28 5.23 -4.38
N GLU A 108 -15.54 4.82 -4.26
CA GLU A 108 -15.90 3.49 -3.78
C GLU A 108 -15.38 2.39 -4.73
N ALA A 109 -15.50 2.60 -6.05
CA ALA A 109 -14.92 1.68 -7.03
C ALA A 109 -13.39 1.59 -6.94
N ILE A 110 -12.71 2.69 -6.62
CA ILE A 110 -11.25 2.71 -6.38
C ILE A 110 -10.90 1.94 -5.09
N ARG A 111 -11.66 2.11 -4.00
CA ARG A 111 -11.44 1.38 -2.74
C ARG A 111 -11.42 -0.14 -2.94
N HIS A 112 -12.27 -0.66 -3.82
CA HIS A 112 -12.35 -2.10 -4.14
C HIS A 112 -11.23 -2.61 -5.05
N VAL A 113 -10.33 -1.74 -5.51
CA VAL A 113 -9.17 -2.13 -6.33
C VAL A 113 -7.84 -1.71 -5.71
N MET A 114 -7.81 -1.21 -4.46
CA MET A 114 -6.54 -0.87 -3.82
C MET A 114 -5.73 -2.14 -3.50
N PRO A 115 -4.53 -2.35 -4.08
CA PRO A 115 -3.77 -3.57 -3.83
C PRO A 115 -3.21 -3.60 -2.39
N ILE A 116 -3.35 -4.76 -1.75
CA ILE A 116 -2.77 -5.07 -0.43
C ILE A 116 -1.43 -5.78 -0.67
N LEU A 117 -0.37 -5.30 -0.03
CA LEU A 117 1.00 -5.72 -0.32
C LEU A 117 1.69 -6.45 0.84
N PRO A 118 2.80 -7.17 0.58
CA PRO A 118 3.53 -7.92 1.60
C PRO A 118 4.02 -7.11 2.80
N VAL A 119 4.57 -5.90 2.60
CA VAL A 119 5.07 -5.06 3.70
C VAL A 119 3.96 -4.66 4.68
N PRO A 120 2.83 -4.07 4.26
CA PRO A 120 1.76 -3.72 5.18
C PRO A 120 1.17 -4.96 5.87
N LEU A 121 1.09 -6.12 5.21
CA LEU A 121 0.67 -7.37 5.84
C LEU A 121 1.62 -7.82 6.97
N VAL A 122 2.93 -7.80 6.71
CA VAL A 122 3.95 -8.13 7.72
C VAL A 122 3.94 -7.13 8.87
N ALA A 123 3.77 -5.84 8.55
CA ALA A 123 3.66 -4.76 9.53
C ALA A 123 2.47 -4.97 10.48
N THR A 124 1.27 -5.24 9.93
CA THR A 124 0.07 -5.52 10.73
C THR A 124 0.28 -6.72 11.66
N VAL A 125 0.84 -7.83 11.15
CA VAL A 125 1.10 -9.03 11.97
C VAL A 125 2.10 -8.76 13.09
N LEU A 126 3.19 -8.04 12.81
CA LEU A 126 4.20 -7.74 13.83
C LEU A 126 3.76 -6.65 14.82
N GLU A 127 2.75 -5.84 14.51
CA GLU A 127 2.15 -4.91 15.48
C GLU A 127 1.31 -5.66 16.53
N GLU A 128 0.73 -6.80 16.17
CA GLU A 128 -0.08 -7.65 17.06
C GLU A 128 0.77 -8.61 17.93
N HIS A 129 2.09 -8.70 17.69
CA HIS A 129 2.97 -9.69 18.31
C HIS A 129 4.36 -9.14 18.67
N GLU A 130 4.85 -9.44 19.88
CA GLU A 130 6.16 -8.92 20.33
C GLU A 130 7.34 -9.45 19.52
N THR A 131 7.39 -10.78 19.27
CA THR A 131 8.43 -11.42 18.47
C THR A 131 7.86 -12.60 17.69
N LEU A 132 8.30 -12.80 16.45
CA LEU A 132 7.89 -13.94 15.62
C LEU A 132 9.07 -14.48 14.79
N SER A 133 9.19 -15.79 14.66
CA SER A 133 10.06 -16.40 13.65
C SER A 133 9.50 -16.18 12.23
N ALA A 134 10.33 -16.35 11.21
CA ALA A 134 9.88 -16.17 9.82
C ALA A 134 8.74 -17.12 9.43
N GLY A 135 8.69 -18.34 9.99
CA GLY A 135 7.60 -19.29 9.74
C GLY A 135 6.28 -18.81 10.34
N GLU A 136 6.31 -18.37 11.59
CA GLU A 136 5.14 -17.81 12.29
C GLU A 136 4.62 -16.54 11.59
N VAL A 137 5.50 -15.67 11.08
CA VAL A 137 5.07 -14.50 10.28
C VAL A 137 4.32 -14.94 9.03
N VAL A 138 4.85 -15.91 8.28
CA VAL A 138 4.21 -16.40 7.05
C VAL A 138 2.82 -16.98 7.36
N GLU A 139 2.72 -17.80 8.41
CA GLU A 139 1.46 -18.38 8.86
C GLU A 139 0.44 -17.29 9.21
N LYS A 140 0.82 -16.33 10.05
CA LYS A 140 -0.06 -15.24 10.50
C LYS A 140 -0.43 -14.25 9.40
N VAL A 141 0.47 -14.00 8.45
CA VAL A 141 0.16 -13.21 7.25
C VAL A 141 -0.90 -13.93 6.41
N ASN A 142 -0.79 -15.25 6.24
CA ASN A 142 -1.80 -16.02 5.51
C ASN A 142 -3.17 -15.98 6.22
N GLU A 143 -3.20 -16.10 7.54
CA GLU A 143 -4.43 -15.93 8.34
C GLU A 143 -5.02 -14.51 8.21
N SER A 144 -4.16 -13.48 8.20
CA SER A 144 -4.58 -12.09 7.99
C SER A 144 -5.17 -11.87 6.60
N ILE A 145 -4.56 -12.45 5.56
CA ILE A 145 -5.07 -12.43 4.19
C ILE A 145 -6.45 -13.08 4.11
N GLU A 146 -6.64 -14.24 4.72
CA GLU A 146 -7.94 -14.93 4.73
C GLU A 146 -9.02 -14.07 5.39
N ARG A 147 -8.72 -13.46 6.54
CA ARG A 147 -9.62 -12.49 7.20
C ARG A 147 -9.96 -11.29 6.31
N LEU A 148 -8.98 -10.73 5.60
CA LEU A 148 -9.17 -9.59 4.70
C LEU A 148 -10.03 -9.97 3.48
N ILE A 149 -9.83 -11.16 2.93
CA ILE A 149 -10.66 -11.67 1.83
C ILE A 149 -12.11 -11.85 2.32
N ASP A 150 -12.30 -12.47 3.49
CA ASP A 150 -13.62 -12.71 4.08
C ASP A 150 -14.34 -11.41 4.44
N SER A 151 -13.62 -10.35 4.79
CA SER A 151 -14.19 -9.02 5.05
C SER A 151 -14.52 -8.23 3.79
N GLY A 152 -14.29 -8.78 2.59
CA GLY A 152 -14.58 -8.13 1.32
C GLY A 152 -13.51 -7.14 0.85
N SER A 153 -12.25 -7.33 1.24
CA SER A 153 -11.14 -6.53 0.70
C SER A 153 -10.97 -6.69 -0.82
N ALA A 154 -10.19 -5.78 -1.41
CA ALA A 154 -9.84 -5.81 -2.82
C ALA A 154 -8.95 -7.02 -3.23
N MET A 155 -8.34 -7.72 -2.25
CA MET A 155 -7.47 -8.87 -2.52
C MET A 155 -8.30 -10.10 -2.86
N LYS A 156 -7.93 -10.83 -3.92
CA LYS A 156 -8.51 -12.12 -4.27
C LYS A 156 -7.55 -13.25 -3.91
N LEU A 157 -8.07 -14.48 -3.90
CA LEU A 157 -7.27 -15.67 -3.58
C LEU A 157 -6.07 -15.84 -4.54
N ASP A 158 -6.26 -15.54 -5.82
CA ASP A 158 -5.21 -15.60 -6.85
C ASP A 158 -4.13 -14.51 -6.68
N ASP A 159 -4.43 -13.45 -5.94
CA ASP A 159 -3.51 -12.33 -5.66
C ASP A 159 -2.64 -12.61 -4.43
N LYS A 160 -2.85 -13.75 -3.73
CA LYS A 160 -2.14 -14.10 -2.50
C LYS A 160 -0.62 -14.14 -2.76
N PRO A 161 0.19 -13.36 -2.02
CA PRO A 161 1.63 -13.39 -2.19
C PRO A 161 2.18 -14.77 -1.84
N LYS A 162 3.17 -15.22 -2.62
CA LYS A 162 3.93 -16.43 -2.31
C LYS A 162 4.68 -16.24 -1.00
N GLU A 163 4.94 -17.34 -0.29
CA GLU A 163 5.79 -17.33 0.92
C GLU A 163 7.14 -16.64 0.68
N SER A 164 7.77 -16.88 -0.48
CA SER A 164 9.03 -16.21 -0.85
C SER A 164 8.91 -14.69 -0.88
N THR A 165 7.75 -14.15 -1.26
CA THR A 165 7.48 -12.71 -1.30
C THR A 165 7.31 -12.14 0.10
N ILE A 166 6.65 -12.87 1.01
CA ILE A 166 6.53 -12.49 2.43
C ILE A 166 7.92 -12.48 3.09
N ARG A 167 8.74 -13.50 2.82
CA ARG A 167 10.12 -13.57 3.32
C ARG A 167 11.00 -12.46 2.75
N LEU A 168 10.77 -12.06 1.50
CA LEU A 168 11.42 -10.90 0.91
C LEU A 168 11.07 -9.61 1.68
N ALA A 169 9.80 -9.40 2.01
CA ALA A 169 9.36 -8.25 2.80
C ALA A 169 10.02 -8.22 4.19
N LEU A 170 10.16 -9.35 4.87
CA LEU A 170 10.92 -9.45 6.12
C LEU A 170 12.38 -9.01 5.93
N GLY A 171 13.06 -9.52 4.89
CA GLY A 171 14.42 -9.09 4.55
C GLY A 171 14.52 -7.60 4.30
N LEU A 172 13.56 -7.03 3.57
CA LEU A 172 13.52 -5.61 3.24
C LEU A 172 13.36 -4.70 4.46
N LEU A 173 12.51 -5.09 5.40
CA LEU A 173 12.30 -4.35 6.63
C LEU A 173 13.49 -4.50 7.58
N THR A 174 14.15 -5.66 7.62
CA THR A 174 15.38 -5.86 8.39
C THR A 174 16.57 -5.07 7.82
N GLU A 175 16.80 -5.10 6.50
CA GLU A 175 17.89 -4.34 5.85
C GLU A 175 17.78 -2.83 6.10
N ARG A 176 16.57 -2.34 6.31
CA ARG A 176 16.24 -0.93 6.56
C ARG A 176 16.19 -0.56 8.05
N ASP A 177 16.56 -1.47 8.94
CA ASP A 177 16.53 -1.23 10.39
C ASP A 177 15.12 -1.03 10.96
N ILE A 178 14.06 -1.39 10.22
CA ILE A 178 12.67 -1.33 10.67
C ILE A 178 12.34 -2.52 11.57
N LEU A 179 12.93 -3.68 11.27
CA LEU A 179 12.86 -4.88 12.10
C LEU A 179 14.23 -5.24 12.66
N ARG A 180 14.26 -5.70 13.92
CA ARG A 180 15.42 -6.34 14.56
C ARG A 180 15.27 -7.85 14.50
N VAL A 181 16.40 -8.54 14.39
CA VAL A 181 16.46 -10.01 14.45
C VAL A 181 17.28 -10.42 15.67
N GLU A 182 16.65 -11.13 16.60
CA GLU A 182 17.25 -11.67 17.82
C GLU A 182 16.81 -13.13 17.96
N ASP A 183 17.74 -14.05 18.18
CA ASP A 183 17.46 -15.50 18.29
C ASP A 183 16.59 -16.05 17.15
N ASN A 184 16.86 -15.60 15.92
CA ASN A 184 16.11 -15.96 14.71
C ASN A 184 14.61 -15.57 14.74
N ARG A 185 14.26 -14.57 15.57
CA ARG A 185 12.94 -13.97 15.68
C ARG A 185 13.00 -12.49 15.29
N PHE A 186 11.97 -12.05 14.60
CA PHE A 186 11.77 -10.69 14.14
C PHE A 186 10.94 -9.93 15.17
N ARG A 187 11.34 -8.70 15.45
CA ARG A 187 10.58 -7.74 16.24
C ARG A 187 10.69 -6.35 15.64
N ILE A 188 9.70 -5.50 15.90
CA ILE A 188 9.71 -4.10 15.46
C ILE A 188 10.87 -3.36 16.14
N ASN A 189 11.62 -2.57 15.37
CA ASN A 189 12.55 -1.61 15.95
C ASN A 189 11.76 -0.46 16.57
N GLU A 190 12.02 -0.15 17.83
CA GLU A 190 11.35 0.90 18.60
C GLU A 190 11.33 2.24 17.87
N ASP A 191 12.44 2.62 17.23
CA ASP A 191 12.58 3.86 16.47
C ASP A 191 11.70 3.91 15.20
N SER A 192 11.18 2.76 14.76
CA SER A 192 10.38 2.60 13.53
C SER A 192 8.92 2.25 13.80
N LYS A 193 8.45 2.28 15.05
CA LYS A 193 7.06 1.96 15.40
C LYS A 193 6.03 2.77 14.62
N ASN A 194 6.23 4.08 14.50
CA ASN A 194 5.31 4.95 13.75
C ASN A 194 5.23 4.57 12.27
N LEU A 195 6.36 4.15 11.68
CA LEU A 195 6.40 3.71 10.28
C LEU A 195 5.72 2.35 10.08
N VAL A 196 5.91 1.41 11.00
CA VAL A 196 5.19 0.13 10.97
C VAL A 196 3.69 0.36 11.12
N GLN A 197 3.27 1.24 12.04
CA GLN A 197 1.86 1.58 12.22
C GLN A 197 1.28 2.27 10.97
N TYR A 198 2.03 3.16 10.33
CA TYR A 198 1.64 3.77 9.06
C TYR A 198 1.38 2.70 7.98
N TYR A 199 2.29 1.73 7.83
CA TYR A 199 2.09 0.62 6.90
C TYR A 199 0.89 -0.25 7.27
N ALA A 200 0.75 -0.64 8.54
CA ALA A 200 -0.37 -1.45 9.00
C ALA A 200 -1.73 -0.76 8.78
N ASN A 201 -1.81 0.56 9.01
CA ASN A 201 -3.01 1.35 8.81
C ASN A 201 -3.45 1.43 7.34
N SER A 202 -2.54 1.26 6.37
CA SER A 202 -2.87 1.32 4.94
C SER A 202 -3.80 0.18 4.48
N ILE A 203 -3.90 -0.90 5.27
CA ILE A 203 -4.70 -2.09 4.95
C ILE A 203 -5.76 -2.39 6.02
N ARG A 204 -5.82 -1.58 7.09
CA ARG A 204 -6.90 -1.64 8.08
C ARG A 204 -8.18 -1.07 7.45
N GLN A 205 -9.27 -1.82 7.58
CA GLN A 205 -10.60 -1.41 7.11
C GLN A 205 -11.39 -0.71 8.19
#